data_AF-M1NM74-F1
#
_entry.id   AF-M1NM74-F1
#
_cell.length_a   1.000
_cell.length_b   1.000
_cell.length_c   1.000
_cell.angle_alpha   90.00
_cell.angle_beta   90.00
_cell.angle_gamma   90.00
#
_symmetry.space_group_name_H-M   'P 1'
#
loop_
_entity.id
_entity.type
_entity.pdbx_description
1 polymer ?
#
loop_
_entity_poly.entity_id
_entity_poly.type
_entity_poly.pdbx_seq_one_letter_code
_entity_poly.pdbx_strand_id
1 'polypeptide(L)'
;MPDNAESIRNHLIEAFPVWVRAAADESGFHLGEAMKFSATRFFFPDCTVPVGGDIYIGNQRLSQIRVPLFIDSESVIDDLLDHEPGSFSLADGVAFVSSWKVATPDQAQDCLWYALDSWFMTFAYAAEFEVGMRERNLEDCTDFP
;
A
#
# COMPACT_ATOMS: atom_id res chain seq x y z
N MET A 1 -3.74 -32.34 9.50
CA MET A 1 -2.97 -31.51 8.55
C MET A 1 -3.23 -30.08 8.98
N PRO A 2 -2.22 -29.21 9.15
CA PRO A 2 -2.50 -27.79 9.36
C PRO A 2 -3.39 -27.33 8.21
N ASP A 3 -4.37 -26.48 8.51
CA ASP A 3 -5.21 -25.91 7.47
C ASP A 3 -4.31 -25.19 6.47
N ASN A 4 -4.43 -25.51 5.18
CA ASN A 4 -3.59 -24.92 4.13
C ASN A 4 -3.57 -23.38 4.21
N ALA A 5 -4.69 -22.79 4.64
CA ALA A 5 -4.84 -21.36 4.89
C ALA A 5 -3.91 -20.84 5.99
N GLU A 6 -3.73 -21.55 7.10
CA GLU A 6 -2.82 -21.14 8.18
C GLU A 6 -1.36 -21.22 7.73
N SER A 7 -1.01 -22.24 6.94
CA SER A 7 0.32 -22.36 6.34
C SER A 7 0.62 -21.21 5.36
N ILE A 8 -0.35 -20.86 4.51
CA ILE A 8 -0.23 -19.72 3.58
C ILE A 8 -0.10 -18.42 4.37
N ARG A 9 -0.94 -18.20 5.38
CA ARG A 9 -0.91 -17.00 6.21
C ARG A 9 0.47 -16.77 6.82
N ASN A 10 1.03 -17.79 7.47
CA ASN A 10 2.36 -17.68 8.08
C ASN A 10 3.44 -17.40 7.04
N HIS A 11 3.37 -18.06 5.89
CA HIS A 11 4.29 -17.81 4.79
C HIS A 11 4.22 -16.36 4.27
N LEU A 12 3.02 -15.81 4.11
CA LEU A 12 2.83 -14.42 3.71
C LEU A 12 3.37 -13.44 4.75
N ILE A 13 3.19 -13.72 6.05
CA ILE A 13 3.70 -12.86 7.13
C ILE A 13 5.22 -12.79 7.08
N GLU A 14 5.89 -13.92 6.88
CA GLU A 14 7.35 -13.99 6.75
C GLU A 14 7.85 -13.23 5.51
N ALA A 15 7.13 -13.32 4.40
CA ALA A 15 7.51 -12.67 3.14
C ALA A 15 7.16 -11.18 3.08
N PHE A 16 6.19 -10.72 3.88
CA PHE A 16 5.62 -9.38 3.81
C PHE A 16 6.65 -8.23 3.82
N PRO A 17 7.67 -8.21 4.71
CA PRO A 17 8.60 -7.08 4.77
C PRO A 17 9.42 -6.88 3.48
N VAL A 18 9.67 -7.96 2.73
CA VAL A 18 10.36 -7.89 1.44
C VAL A 18 9.40 -7.36 0.38
N TRP A 19 8.20 -7.93 0.31
CA TRP A 19 7.22 -7.57 -0.72
C TRP A 19 6.67 -6.16 -0.58
N VAL A 20 6.42 -5.67 0.64
CA VAL A 20 5.96 -4.29 0.85
C VAL A 20 7.00 -3.26 0.41
N ARG A 21 8.29 -3.57 0.56
CA ARG A 21 9.37 -2.70 0.06
C ARG A 21 9.48 -2.75 -1.45
N ALA A 22 9.46 -3.96 -2.03
CA ALA A 22 9.51 -4.11 -3.48
C ALA A 22 8.33 -3.41 -4.17
N ALA A 23 7.11 -3.54 -3.63
CA ALA A 23 5.93 -2.88 -4.20
C ALA A 23 5.99 -1.36 -4.03
N ALA A 24 6.50 -0.87 -2.89
CA ALA A 24 6.73 0.56 -2.70
C ALA A 24 7.72 1.11 -3.73
N ASP A 25 8.85 0.44 -3.92
CA ASP A 25 9.91 0.86 -4.84
C ASP A 25 9.40 0.88 -6.29
N GLU A 26 8.64 -0.14 -6.72
CA GLU A 26 8.01 -0.21 -8.05
C GLU A 26 7.01 0.95 -8.26
N SER A 27 6.23 1.26 -7.22
CA SER A 27 5.29 2.38 -7.22
C SER A 27 5.96 3.76 -7.08
N GLY A 28 7.30 3.83 -6.97
CA GLY A 28 8.05 5.09 -6.81
C GLY A 28 7.94 5.72 -5.42
N PHE A 29 7.46 4.97 -4.43
CA PHE A 29 7.47 5.38 -3.03
C PHE A 29 8.86 5.28 -2.43
N HIS A 30 9.13 6.08 -1.41
CA HIS A 30 10.29 5.89 -0.56
C HIS A 30 9.84 5.69 0.88
N LEU A 31 9.80 4.45 1.36
CA LEU A 31 9.35 4.14 2.72
C LEU A 31 10.30 4.67 3.80
N GLY A 32 11.59 4.84 3.50
CA GLY A 32 12.61 5.19 4.48
C GLY A 32 12.86 4.09 5.53
N GLU A 33 13.37 4.51 6.69
CA GLU A 33 13.66 3.62 7.82
C GLU A 33 12.39 3.29 8.61
N ALA A 34 12.21 1.99 8.91
CA ALA A 34 11.08 1.52 9.69
C ALA A 34 11.39 1.59 11.20
N MET A 35 10.52 2.25 11.96
CA MET A 35 10.39 2.05 13.38
C MET A 35 9.56 0.78 13.63
N LYS A 36 10.22 -0.29 14.08
CA LYS A 36 9.55 -1.58 14.37
C LYS A 36 8.97 -1.55 15.77
N PHE A 37 7.65 -1.71 15.88
CA PHE A 37 6.96 -1.87 17.16
C PHE A 37 6.80 -3.35 17.55
N SER A 38 6.66 -4.23 16.56
CA SER A 38 6.67 -5.68 16.71
C SER A 38 7.27 -6.34 15.47
N ALA A 39 7.20 -7.68 15.38
CA ALA A 39 7.56 -8.41 14.17
C ALA A 39 6.64 -8.09 12.98
N THR A 40 5.43 -7.59 13.23
CA THR A 40 4.36 -7.40 12.24
C THR A 40 3.91 -5.93 12.10
N ARG A 41 4.31 -5.06 13.04
CA ARG A 41 3.92 -3.64 13.06
C ARG A 41 5.10 -2.72 12.80
N PHE A 42 4.96 -1.93 11.74
CA PHE A 42 5.99 -1.03 11.22
C PHE A 42 5.44 0.38 11.10
N PHE A 43 6.26 1.36 11.44
CA PHE A 43 5.96 2.76 11.19
C PHE A 43 7.09 3.41 10.40
N PHE A 44 6.72 4.11 9.35
CA PHE A 44 7.59 4.78 8.40
C PHE A 44 7.33 6.28 8.49
N PRO A 45 8.00 6.99 9.42
CA PRO A 45 7.74 8.41 9.67
C PRO A 45 8.12 9.31 8.49
N ASP A 46 9.12 8.90 7.72
CA ASP A 46 9.69 9.66 6.60
C ASP A 46 9.23 9.14 5.24
N CYS A 47 8.16 8.35 5.20
CA CYS A 47 7.64 7.82 3.95
C CYS A 47 7.27 8.97 2.99
N THR A 48 7.78 8.92 1.77
CA THR A 48 7.39 9.84 0.69
C THR A 48 6.64 9.12 -0.42
N VAL A 49 5.62 9.81 -0.91
CA VAL A 49 4.66 9.36 -1.91
C VAL A 49 4.90 10.19 -3.17
N PRO A 50 5.02 9.59 -4.36
CA PRO A 50 5.14 10.35 -5.59
C PRO A 50 3.85 11.12 -5.88
N VAL A 51 3.98 12.27 -6.56
CA VAL A 51 2.83 13.03 -7.04
C VAL A 51 2.71 12.83 -8.56
N GLY A 52 1.65 12.16 -8.99
CA GLY A 52 1.29 12.00 -10.40
C GLY A 52 0.64 13.24 -11.00
N GLY A 53 -0.08 14.04 -10.20
CA GLY A 53 -0.74 15.27 -10.61
C GLY A 53 0.14 16.52 -10.68
N ASP A 54 -0.48 17.64 -11.04
CA ASP A 54 0.11 18.98 -10.97
C ASP A 54 -0.34 19.67 -9.67
N ILE A 55 0.30 19.30 -8.56
CA ILE A 55 0.05 19.92 -7.25
C ILE A 55 1.11 20.99 -6.98
N TYR A 56 0.67 22.19 -6.57
CA TYR A 56 1.54 23.31 -6.23
C TYR A 56 1.33 23.72 -4.77
N ILE A 57 2.43 24.02 -4.07
CA ILE A 57 2.40 24.77 -2.81
C ILE A 57 3.10 26.11 -3.08
N GLY A 58 2.33 27.19 -3.08
CA GLY A 58 2.77 28.48 -3.60
C GLY A 58 3.22 28.37 -5.07
N ASN A 59 4.47 28.75 -5.37
CA ASN A 59 5.03 28.67 -6.73
C ASN A 59 5.82 27.37 -7.00
N GLN A 60 5.85 26.43 -6.06
CA GLN A 60 6.62 25.20 -6.18
C GLN A 60 5.71 24.03 -6.55
N ARG A 61 5.99 23.39 -7.68
CA ARG A 61 5.39 22.10 -8.02
C ARG A 61 5.94 21.02 -7.09
N LEU A 62 5.04 20.28 -6.45
CA LEU A 62 5.41 19.10 -5.69
C LEU A 62 5.64 17.91 -6.62
N SER A 63 6.73 17.20 -6.40
CA SER A 63 6.99 15.89 -7.02
C SER A 63 6.79 14.73 -6.04
N GLN A 64 6.72 15.03 -4.74
CA GLN A 64 6.52 14.06 -3.68
C GLN A 64 5.87 14.72 -2.46
N ILE A 65 5.10 13.93 -1.70
CA ILE A 65 4.45 14.32 -0.46
C ILE A 65 4.99 13.41 0.65
N ARG A 66 5.36 13.99 1.80
CA ARG A 66 5.71 13.19 2.99
C ARG A 66 4.43 12.79 3.73
N VAL A 67 4.20 11.49 3.84
CA VAL A 67 3.04 10.91 4.53
C VAL A 67 3.52 9.82 5.48
N PRO A 68 3.49 10.05 6.81
CA PRO A 68 3.82 8.99 7.76
C PRO A 68 2.92 7.77 7.55
N LEU A 69 3.51 6.60 7.44
CA LEU A 69 2.80 5.36 7.10
C LEU A 69 2.94 4.33 8.22
N PHE A 70 1.82 3.82 8.72
CA PHE A 70 1.77 2.72 9.68
C PHE A 70 1.22 1.48 8.98
N ILE A 71 1.90 0.34 9.17
CA ILE A 71 1.51 -0.94 8.56
C ILE A 71 1.48 -2.01 9.64
N ASP A 72 0.33 -2.71 9.75
CA ASP A 72 0.19 -3.97 10.48
C ASP A 72 0.07 -5.10 9.46
N SER A 73 1.13 -5.87 9.27
CA SER A 73 1.18 -6.92 8.25
C SER A 73 0.17 -8.03 8.51
N GLU A 74 -0.18 -8.31 9.76
CA GLU A 74 -1.18 -9.32 10.06
C GLU A 74 -2.55 -8.88 9.58
N SER A 75 -2.95 -7.64 9.86
CA SER A 75 -4.22 -7.09 9.38
C SER A 75 -4.28 -7.08 7.85
N VAL A 76 -3.20 -6.68 7.17
CA VAL A 76 -3.16 -6.68 5.69
C VAL A 76 -3.31 -8.08 5.12
N ILE A 77 -2.66 -9.08 5.74
CA ILE A 77 -2.72 -10.47 5.28
C ILE A 77 -4.06 -11.12 5.60
N ASP A 78 -4.63 -10.83 6.77
CA ASP A 78 -5.95 -11.32 7.15
C ASP A 78 -7.01 -10.75 6.19
N ASP A 79 -6.97 -9.45 5.91
CA ASP A 79 -7.85 -8.82 4.91
C ASP A 79 -7.69 -9.44 3.51
N LEU A 80 -6.45 -9.75 3.10
CA LEU A 80 -6.19 -10.42 1.82
C LEU A 80 -6.84 -11.81 1.76
N LEU A 81 -6.69 -12.61 2.82
CA LEU A 81 -7.15 -14.00 2.86
C LEU A 81 -8.66 -14.13 3.09
N ASP A 82 -9.30 -13.11 3.68
CA ASP A 82 -10.75 -13.05 3.86
C ASP A 82 -11.52 -12.78 2.56
N HIS A 83 -10.83 -12.32 1.50
CA HIS A 83 -11.40 -12.07 0.18
C HIS A 83 -11.03 -13.17 -0.82
N GLU A 84 -11.74 -13.26 -1.95
CA GLU A 84 -11.37 -14.18 -3.01
C GLU A 84 -10.02 -13.76 -3.63
N PRO A 85 -9.14 -14.71 -4.02
CA PRO A 85 -7.88 -14.36 -4.65
C PRO A 85 -8.09 -13.49 -5.89
N GLY A 86 -7.30 -12.42 -6.02
CA GLY A 86 -7.42 -11.45 -7.10
C GLY A 86 -8.43 -10.32 -6.87
N SER A 87 -9.19 -10.32 -5.77
CA SER A 87 -10.18 -9.26 -5.46
C SER A 87 -9.58 -7.85 -5.45
N PHE A 88 -8.29 -7.72 -5.14
CA PHE A 88 -7.58 -6.46 -5.05
C PHE A 88 -6.77 -6.11 -6.30
N SER A 89 -6.81 -6.92 -7.35
CA SER A 89 -6.07 -6.63 -8.59
C SER A 89 -6.84 -5.69 -9.49
N LEU A 90 -6.17 -4.63 -9.96
CA LEU A 90 -6.66 -3.74 -11.01
C LEU A 90 -6.17 -4.15 -12.41
N ALA A 91 -5.26 -5.13 -12.49
CA ALA A 91 -4.68 -5.59 -13.74
C ALA A 91 -5.57 -6.64 -14.41
N ASP A 92 -6.06 -6.31 -15.60
CA ASP A 92 -6.76 -7.26 -16.48
C ASP A 92 -5.80 -8.34 -16.98
N GLY A 93 -6.27 -9.60 -16.99
CA GLY A 93 -5.55 -10.72 -17.61
C GLY A 93 -4.56 -11.46 -16.70
N VAL A 94 -4.48 -11.13 -15.40
CA VAL A 94 -3.74 -11.93 -14.42
C VAL A 94 -4.57 -13.14 -14.00
N ALA A 95 -3.99 -14.34 -14.15
CA ALA A 95 -4.63 -15.60 -13.76
C ALA A 95 -4.36 -15.90 -12.28
N PHE A 96 -5.29 -15.54 -11.41
CA PHE A 96 -5.22 -15.88 -9.99
C PHE A 96 -5.71 -17.29 -9.69
N VAL A 97 -5.26 -17.84 -8.56
CA VAL A 97 -5.76 -19.11 -8.04
C VAL A 97 -7.24 -19.01 -7.68
N SER A 98 -8.01 -20.07 -7.88
CA SER A 98 -9.47 -20.04 -7.64
C SER A 98 -9.86 -20.08 -6.16
N SER A 99 -8.97 -20.49 -5.25
CA SER A 99 -9.23 -20.54 -3.81
C SER A 99 -7.95 -20.67 -2.99
N TRP A 100 -7.91 -20.02 -1.82
CA TRP A 100 -6.83 -20.18 -0.83
C TRP A 100 -6.64 -21.62 -0.34
N LYS A 101 -7.69 -22.45 -0.39
CA LYS A 101 -7.61 -23.86 0.05
C LYS A 101 -6.67 -24.71 -0.79
N VAL A 102 -6.41 -24.31 -2.04
CA VAL A 102 -5.57 -25.04 -2.99
C VAL A 102 -4.38 -24.21 -3.48
N ALA A 103 -4.25 -22.96 -3.00
CA ALA A 103 -3.17 -22.08 -3.39
C ALA A 103 -1.82 -22.60 -2.93
N THR A 104 -0.83 -22.48 -3.80
CA THR A 104 0.57 -22.65 -3.41
C THR A 104 1.09 -21.38 -2.74
N PRO A 105 2.20 -21.47 -1.97
CA PRO A 105 2.85 -20.29 -1.41
C PRO A 105 3.18 -19.22 -2.45
N ASP A 106 3.74 -19.60 -3.60
CA ASP A 106 4.09 -18.69 -4.69
C ASP A 106 2.85 -17.97 -5.26
N GLN A 107 1.75 -18.70 -5.49
CA GLN A 107 0.50 -18.10 -5.96
C GLN A 107 -0.09 -17.12 -4.94
N ALA A 108 0.07 -17.40 -3.64
CA ALA A 108 -0.37 -16.49 -2.60
C ALA A 108 0.51 -15.24 -2.54
N GLN A 109 1.82 -15.37 -2.77
CA GLN A 109 2.73 -14.23 -2.89
C GLN A 109 2.39 -13.36 -4.10
N ASP A 110 2.05 -13.96 -5.24
CA ASP A 110 1.57 -13.21 -6.40
C ASP A 110 0.33 -12.40 -6.04
N CYS A 111 -0.64 -13.00 -5.34
CA CYS A 111 -1.83 -12.27 -4.87
C CYS A 111 -1.45 -11.11 -3.93
N LEU A 112 -0.51 -11.31 -3.01
CA LEU A 112 -0.02 -10.26 -2.11
C LEU A 112 0.65 -9.13 -2.89
N TRP A 113 1.46 -9.45 -3.91
CA TRP A 113 2.10 -8.46 -4.76
C TRP A 113 1.07 -7.53 -5.41
N TYR A 114 0.08 -8.07 -6.11
CA TYR A 114 -0.93 -7.25 -6.79
C TYR A 114 -1.81 -6.46 -5.82
N ALA A 115 -2.08 -7.01 -4.63
CA ALA A 115 -2.80 -6.28 -3.59
C ALA A 115 -1.98 -5.09 -3.06
N LEU A 116 -0.69 -5.28 -2.81
CA LEU A 116 0.21 -4.20 -2.36
C LEU A 116 0.41 -3.13 -3.44
N ASP A 117 0.59 -3.54 -4.70
CA ASP A 117 0.71 -2.63 -5.84
C ASP A 117 -0.54 -1.74 -5.98
N SER A 118 -1.73 -2.35 -5.97
CA SER A 118 -3.00 -1.62 -6.02
C SER A 118 -3.22 -0.73 -4.80
N TRP A 119 -2.76 -1.17 -3.61
CA TRP A 119 -2.82 -0.38 -2.39
C TRP A 119 -1.93 0.86 -2.46
N PHE A 120 -0.67 0.73 -2.92
CA PHE A 120 0.23 1.88 -3.09
C PHE A 120 -0.32 2.89 -4.09
N MET A 121 -0.85 2.42 -5.23
CA MET A 121 -1.49 3.30 -6.21
C MET A 121 -2.68 4.06 -5.59
N THR A 122 -3.56 3.37 -4.88
CA THR A 122 -4.73 3.96 -4.22
C THR A 122 -4.32 4.94 -3.11
N PHE A 123 -3.30 4.59 -2.33
CA PHE A 123 -2.77 5.43 -1.27
C PHE A 123 -2.15 6.71 -1.83
N ALA A 124 -1.40 6.63 -2.94
CA ALA A 124 -0.85 7.81 -3.61
C ALA A 124 -1.95 8.77 -4.05
N TYR A 125 -2.97 8.24 -4.72
CA TYR A 125 -4.13 9.02 -5.14
C TYR A 125 -4.82 9.71 -3.96
N ALA A 126 -5.04 9.00 -2.85
CA ALA A 126 -5.66 9.56 -1.65
C ALA A 126 -4.81 10.66 -1.01
N ALA A 127 -3.49 10.45 -0.91
CA ALA A 127 -2.56 11.45 -0.38
C ALA A 127 -2.55 12.73 -1.22
N GLU A 128 -2.48 12.58 -2.54
CA GLU A 128 -2.57 13.69 -3.49
C GLU A 128 -3.89 14.45 -3.37
N PHE A 129 -5.01 13.73 -3.30
CA PHE A 129 -6.34 14.33 -3.17
C PHE A 129 -6.47 15.16 -1.89
N GLU A 130 -6.03 14.61 -0.75
CA GLU A 130 -6.07 15.31 0.54
C GLU A 130 -5.21 16.57 0.56
N VAL A 131 -3.99 16.52 0.02
CA VAL A 131 -3.13 17.71 -0.09
C VAL A 131 -3.78 18.74 -1.02
N GLY A 132 -4.26 18.33 -2.21
CA GLY A 132 -4.91 19.23 -3.14
C GLY A 132 -6.20 19.87 -2.59
N MET A 133 -6.98 19.14 -1.78
CA MET A 133 -8.16 19.68 -1.10
C MET A 133 -7.80 20.72 -0.04
N ARG A 134 -6.72 20.51 0.72
CA ARG A 134 -6.27 21.48 1.73
C ARG A 134 -5.81 22.79 1.11
N GLU A 135 -5.08 22.74 0.00
CA GLU A 135 -4.64 23.96 -0.71
C GLU A 135 -5.84 24.77 -1.19
N ARG A 136 -6.83 24.13 -1.84
CA ARG A 136 -8.07 24.82 -2.28
C ARG A 136 -8.80 25.50 -1.12
N ASN A 137 -8.92 24.82 0.02
CA ASN A 137 -9.58 25.38 1.19
C ASN A 137 -8.80 26.56 1.82
N LEU A 138 -7.47 26.61 1.65
CA LEU A 138 -6.64 27.72 2.13
C LEU A 138 -6.78 28.95 1.22
N GLU A 139 -6.88 28.75 -0.10
CA GLU A 139 -7.17 29.82 -1.06
C GLU A 139 -8.52 30.49 -0.76
N ASP A 140 -9.58 29.69 -0.54
CA ASP A 140 -10.92 30.19 -0.22
C ASP A 140 -11.02 30.96 1.12
N CYS A 141 -10.08 30.75 2.04
CA CYS A 141 -10.05 31.46 3.33
C CYS A 141 -9.37 32.84 3.27
N THR A 142 -8.64 33.15 2.19
CA THR A 142 -7.90 34.42 2.05
C THR A 142 -8.72 35.58 1.45
N ASP A 143 -9.97 35.30 1.05
CA ASP A 143 -10.88 36.28 0.44
C ASP A 143 -11.89 36.93 1.42
N PHE A 144 -11.69 36.81 2.73
CA PHE A 144 -12.48 37.58 3.70
C PHE A 144 -11.84 38.96 3.96
N PRO A 145 -12.51 40.08 3.58
CA PRO A 145 -12.00 41.44 3.77
C PRO A 145 -11.97 41.90 5.24
#